data_AF-A0A6A3W6B1-F1
#
_entry.id   AF-A0A6A3W6B1-F1
#
_cell.length_a   1.000
_cell.length_b   1.000
_cell.length_c   1.000
_cell.angle_alpha   90.00
_cell.angle_beta   90.00
_cell.angle_gamma   90.00
#
_symmetry.space_group_name_H-M   'P 1'
#
loop_
_entity.id
_entity.type
_entity.pdbx_description
1 polymer ?
#
loop_
_entity_poly.entity_id
_entity_poly.type
_entity_poly.pdbx_seq_one_letter_code
_entity_poly.pdbx_strand_id
1 'polypeptide(L)'
;MLIYAQKVPRTKRFAARTLEDLWISQDKTADDIFKLLKLDQRGKNLFDRGELSTWVSYVTKLNKLDEKPDEFAVLIELQKRFGNLELAKMFSAALKNSGPNNDLISSLQTLQFKRWLADGTTPNSLNTMLSKTPILGGFDFRSVDVHLRYLDFYRANK
;
A
#
# COMPACT_ATOMS: atom_id res chain seq x y z
N MET A 1 -27.64 -10.14 3.47
CA MET A 1 -27.93 -8.69 3.62
C MET A 1 -26.71 -7.81 3.94
N LEU A 2 -25.48 -8.34 4.12
CA LEU A 2 -24.32 -7.53 4.54
C LEU A 2 -23.74 -6.62 3.44
N ILE A 3 -23.84 -7.00 2.17
CA ILE A 3 -23.33 -6.20 1.03
C ILE A 3 -24.06 -4.85 0.91
N TYR A 4 -25.34 -4.79 1.28
CA TYR A 4 -26.14 -3.56 1.18
C TYR A 4 -25.80 -2.58 2.32
N ALA A 5 -25.44 -3.08 3.50
CA ALA A 5 -25.07 -2.26 4.67
C ALA A 5 -23.79 -1.43 4.45
N GLN A 6 -22.89 -1.87 3.55
CA GLN A 6 -21.70 -1.11 3.16
C GLN A 6 -22.01 0.16 2.37
N LYS A 7 -23.19 0.25 1.72
CA LYS A 7 -23.58 1.41 0.90
C LYS A 7 -24.10 2.59 1.73
N VAL A 8 -24.41 2.38 3.02
CA VAL A 8 -24.88 3.43 3.93
C VAL A 8 -23.71 3.90 4.83
N PRO A 9 -23.30 5.18 4.79
CA PRO A 9 -22.08 5.66 5.46
C PRO A 9 -22.04 5.38 6.98
N ARG A 10 -23.16 5.52 7.68
CA ARG A 10 -23.25 5.33 9.13
C ARG A 10 -23.09 3.88 9.58
N THR A 11 -23.48 2.91 8.75
CA THR A 11 -23.38 1.47 9.06
C THR A 11 -22.15 0.82 8.44
N LYS A 12 -21.48 1.48 7.49
CA LYS A 12 -20.31 0.96 6.79
C LYS A 12 -19.19 0.52 7.75
N ARG A 13 -18.87 1.32 8.78
CA ARG A 13 -17.80 0.99 9.75
C ARG A 13 -18.14 -0.21 10.62
N PHE A 14 -19.38 -0.32 11.08
CA PHE A 14 -19.83 -1.46 11.90
C PHE A 14 -19.86 -2.73 11.05
N ALA A 15 -20.44 -2.66 9.85
CA ALA A 15 -20.46 -3.77 8.90
C ALA A 15 -19.05 -4.21 8.49
N ALA A 16 -18.11 -3.28 8.29
CA ALA A 16 -16.71 -3.60 8.00
C ALA A 16 -16.06 -4.36 9.16
N ARG A 17 -16.23 -3.89 10.40
CA ARG A 17 -15.70 -4.60 11.59
C ARG A 17 -16.27 -6.02 11.70
N THR A 18 -17.59 -6.18 11.56
CA THR A 18 -18.25 -7.49 11.60
C THR A 18 -17.76 -8.43 10.49
N LEU A 19 -17.51 -7.90 9.28
CA LEU A 19 -16.95 -8.69 8.18
C LEU A 19 -15.50 -9.09 8.44
N GLU A 20 -14.67 -8.18 8.94
CA GLU A 20 -13.28 -8.49 9.30
C GLU A 20 -13.20 -9.53 10.42
N ASP A 21 -14.07 -9.45 11.44
CA ASP A 21 -14.18 -10.47 12.51
C ASP A 21 -14.55 -11.85 11.94
N LEU A 22 -15.49 -11.88 11.00
CA LEU A 22 -15.86 -13.13 10.31
C LEU A 22 -14.71 -13.69 9.47
N TRP A 23 -13.94 -12.84 8.78
CA TRP A 23 -12.78 -13.31 8.02
C TRP A 23 -11.69 -13.85 8.93
N ILE A 24 -11.47 -13.23 10.09
CA ILE A 24 -10.54 -13.73 11.11
C ILE A 24 -11.00 -15.09 11.64
N SER A 25 -12.29 -15.27 11.97
CA SER A 25 -12.79 -16.55 12.48
C SER A 25 -12.80 -17.68 11.43
N GLN A 26 -12.61 -17.34 10.16
CA GLN A 26 -12.45 -18.27 9.04
C GLN A 26 -10.98 -18.49 8.66
N ASP A 27 -10.04 -18.02 9.49
CA ASP A 27 -8.60 -18.10 9.26
C ASP A 27 -8.17 -17.57 7.89
N LYS A 28 -8.86 -16.52 7.39
CA LYS A 28 -8.51 -15.92 6.11
C LYS A 28 -7.18 -15.20 6.21
N THR A 29 -6.34 -15.40 5.20
CA THR A 29 -5.06 -14.70 5.11
C THR A 29 -5.22 -13.32 4.46
N ALA A 30 -4.19 -12.48 4.55
CA ALA A 30 -4.10 -11.25 3.78
C ALA A 30 -4.25 -11.51 2.27
N ASP A 31 -3.71 -12.63 1.77
CA ASP A 31 -3.84 -13.10 0.39
C ASP A 31 -5.27 -13.46 0.01
N ASP A 32 -5.98 -14.20 0.86
CA ASP A 32 -7.36 -14.60 0.59
C ASP A 32 -8.27 -13.38 0.48
N ILE A 33 -8.12 -12.41 1.39
CA ILE A 33 -8.94 -11.20 1.36
C ILE A 33 -8.54 -10.28 0.19
N PHE A 34 -7.26 -10.25 -0.20
CA PHE A 34 -6.83 -9.51 -1.39
C PHE A 34 -7.54 -10.01 -2.66
N LYS A 35 -7.61 -11.33 -2.83
CA LYS A 35 -8.32 -12.00 -3.94
C LYS A 35 -9.84 -11.86 -3.82
N LEU A 36 -10.39 -12.00 -2.61
CA LEU A 36 -11.84 -11.85 -2.36
C LEU A 36 -12.34 -10.47 -2.76
N LEU A 37 -11.54 -9.44 -2.49
CA LEU A 37 -11.80 -8.05 -2.87
C LEU A 37 -11.44 -7.74 -4.34
N LYS A 38 -10.97 -8.75 -5.09
CA LYS A 38 -10.56 -8.67 -6.49
C LYS A 38 -9.51 -7.59 -6.75
N LEU A 39 -8.58 -7.42 -5.82
CA LEU A 39 -7.51 -6.42 -5.92
C LEU A 39 -6.43 -6.85 -6.92
N ASP A 40 -6.23 -8.16 -7.07
CA ASP A 40 -5.36 -8.81 -8.04
C ASP A 40 -5.78 -8.57 -9.50
N GLN A 41 -7.07 -8.39 -9.75
CA GLN A 41 -7.64 -8.21 -11.10
C GLN A 41 -7.63 -6.76 -11.57
N ARG A 42 -7.19 -5.80 -10.74
CA ARG A 42 -7.36 -4.37 -11.01
C ARG A 42 -6.18 -3.71 -11.72
N GLY A 43 -5.03 -4.37 -11.77
CA GLY A 43 -3.82 -3.81 -12.38
C GLY A 43 -3.53 -2.39 -11.86
N LYS A 44 -3.49 -1.42 -12.78
CA LYS A 44 -3.19 0.00 -12.47
C LYS A 44 -4.26 0.69 -11.61
N ASN A 45 -5.50 0.18 -11.60
CA ASN A 45 -6.64 0.81 -10.91
C ASN A 45 -6.80 0.29 -9.47
N LEU A 46 -5.82 -0.44 -8.95
CA LEU A 46 -5.83 -0.99 -7.59
C LEU A 46 -6.07 0.10 -6.54
N PHE A 47 -5.46 1.27 -6.74
CA PHE A 47 -5.44 2.37 -5.78
C PHE A 47 -6.66 3.30 -5.84
N ASP A 48 -7.48 3.18 -6.88
CA ASP A 48 -8.51 4.17 -7.20
C ASP A 48 -9.85 3.92 -6.49
N ARG A 49 -10.00 2.81 -5.75
CA ARG A 49 -11.28 2.42 -5.15
C ARG A 49 -11.18 1.95 -3.69
N GLY A 50 -12.30 2.03 -2.97
CA GLY A 50 -12.37 1.80 -1.52
C GLY A 50 -12.11 0.37 -1.03
N GLU A 51 -11.90 -0.60 -1.90
CA GLU A 51 -11.56 -1.97 -1.51
C GLU A 51 -10.13 -2.08 -0.98
N LEU A 52 -9.19 -1.25 -1.47
CA LEU A 52 -7.84 -1.21 -0.92
C LEU A 52 -7.83 -0.79 0.55
N SER A 53 -8.61 0.24 0.93
CA SER A 53 -8.69 0.66 2.34
C SER A 53 -9.33 -0.41 3.23
N THR A 54 -10.28 -1.18 2.70
CA THR A 54 -10.84 -2.35 3.40
C THR A 54 -9.78 -3.43 3.62
N TRP A 55 -8.97 -3.73 2.60
CA TRP A 55 -7.88 -4.70 2.73
C TRP A 55 -6.78 -4.23 3.70
N VAL A 56 -6.37 -2.95 3.64
CA VAL A 56 -5.39 -2.39 4.59
C VAL A 56 -5.89 -2.45 6.03
N SER A 57 -7.16 -2.12 6.26
CA SER A 57 -7.80 -2.24 7.58
C SER A 57 -7.72 -3.68 8.09
N TYR A 58 -8.02 -4.66 7.22
CA TYR A 58 -7.95 -6.07 7.55
C TYR A 58 -6.54 -6.54 7.91
N VAL A 59 -5.52 -6.23 7.10
CA VAL A 59 -4.13 -6.59 7.39
C VAL A 59 -3.64 -5.92 8.67
N THR A 60 -4.02 -4.66 8.91
CA THR A 60 -3.70 -3.95 10.16
C THR A 60 -4.31 -4.66 11.37
N LYS A 61 -5.50 -5.23 11.23
CA LYS A 61 -6.17 -5.97 12.29
C LYS A 61 -5.49 -7.32 12.55
N LEU A 62 -5.14 -8.07 11.49
CA LEU A 62 -4.33 -9.30 11.63
C LEU A 62 -3.00 -9.00 12.34
N ASN A 63 -2.29 -7.96 11.93
CA ASN A 63 -1.02 -7.56 12.54
C ASN A 63 -1.14 -7.25 14.04
N LYS A 64 -2.27 -6.67 14.47
CA LYS A 64 -2.53 -6.40 15.90
C LYS A 64 -2.81 -7.65 16.73
N LEU A 65 -3.19 -8.75 16.08
CA LEU A 65 -3.44 -10.04 16.71
C LEU A 65 -2.22 -10.96 16.67
N ASP A 66 -1.19 -10.61 15.89
CA ASP A 66 0.07 -11.32 15.86
C ASP A 66 0.81 -11.20 17.20
N GLU A 67 1.58 -12.22 17.56
CA GLU A 67 2.45 -12.21 18.75
C GLU A 67 3.53 -11.12 18.64
N LYS A 68 3.95 -10.78 17.42
CA LYS A 68 4.96 -9.75 17.14
C LYS A 68 4.47 -8.82 16.04
N PRO A 69 3.63 -7.82 16.37
CA PRO A 69 3.16 -6.84 15.41
C PRO A 69 4.33 -6.08 14.75
N ASP A 70 4.26 -5.91 13.43
CA ASP A 70 5.23 -5.15 12.63
C ASP A 70 4.55 -3.89 12.07
N GLU A 71 5.13 -2.71 12.30
CA GLU A 71 4.63 -1.43 11.75
C GLU A 71 4.54 -1.47 10.20
N PHE A 72 5.40 -2.27 9.55
CA PHE A 72 5.48 -2.40 8.11
C PHE A 72 4.67 -3.56 7.53
N ALA A 73 3.85 -4.27 8.33
CA ALA A 73 3.13 -5.47 7.88
C ALA A 73 2.34 -5.28 6.57
N VAL A 74 1.58 -4.18 6.46
CA VAL A 74 0.82 -3.86 5.24
C VAL A 74 1.74 -3.64 4.04
N LEU A 75 2.87 -2.95 4.25
CA LEU A 75 3.86 -2.73 3.19
C LEU A 75 4.52 -4.03 2.77
N ILE A 76 4.87 -4.90 3.71
CA ILE A 76 5.47 -6.20 3.43
C ILE A 76 4.52 -7.03 2.54
N GLU A 77 3.23 -7.05 2.88
CA GLU A 77 2.21 -7.74 2.07
C GLU A 77 2.09 -7.18 0.64
N LEU A 78 2.18 -5.85 0.47
CA LEU A 78 2.19 -5.24 -0.87
C LEU A 78 3.50 -5.51 -1.61
N GLN A 79 4.64 -5.46 -0.91
CA GLN A 79 5.96 -5.70 -1.48
C GLN A 79 6.13 -7.15 -1.96
N LYS A 80 5.53 -8.13 -1.26
CA LYS A 80 5.47 -9.53 -1.72
C LYS A 80 4.82 -9.66 -3.11
N ARG A 81 3.87 -8.79 -3.45
CA ARG A 81 3.10 -8.84 -4.71
C ARG A 81 3.74 -8.03 -5.83
N PHE A 82 4.22 -6.84 -5.50
CA PHE A 82 4.64 -5.85 -6.50
C PHE A 82 6.16 -5.62 -6.53
N GLY A 83 6.88 -6.04 -5.47
CA GLY A 83 8.28 -5.69 -5.29
C GLY A 83 8.49 -4.27 -4.76
N ASN A 84 9.64 -4.02 -4.13
CA ASN A 84 9.89 -2.78 -3.39
C ASN A 84 9.89 -1.52 -4.29
N LEU A 85 10.61 -1.56 -5.41
CA LEU A 85 10.75 -0.41 -6.30
C LEU A 85 9.50 -0.16 -7.15
N GLU A 86 8.86 -1.21 -7.69
CA GLU A 86 7.65 -1.01 -8.49
C GLU A 86 6.48 -0.54 -7.63
N LEU A 87 6.35 -1.02 -6.38
CA LEU A 87 5.35 -0.51 -5.44
C LEU A 87 5.53 1.00 -5.19
N ALA A 88 6.77 1.48 -5.05
CA ALA A 88 7.04 2.90 -4.87
C ALA A 88 6.56 3.72 -6.08
N LYS A 89 6.84 3.23 -7.29
CA LYS A 89 6.40 3.86 -8.55
C LYS A 89 4.88 3.85 -8.67
N MET A 90 4.24 2.77 -8.24
CA MET A 90 2.78 2.64 -8.19
C MET A 90 2.15 3.67 -7.24
N PHE A 91 2.70 3.85 -6.03
CA PHE A 91 2.24 4.89 -5.10
C PHE A 91 2.40 6.30 -5.68
N SER A 92 3.58 6.61 -6.21
CA SER A 92 3.83 7.91 -6.87
C SER A 92 2.90 8.17 -8.05
N ALA A 93 2.61 7.15 -8.86
CA ALA A 93 1.65 7.29 -9.97
C ALA A 93 0.23 7.52 -9.46
N ALA A 94 -0.21 6.77 -8.44
CA ALA A 94 -1.54 6.92 -7.87
C ALA A 94 -1.74 8.29 -7.22
N LEU A 95 -0.73 8.83 -6.52
CA LEU A 95 -0.78 10.14 -5.87
C LEU A 95 -0.83 11.33 -6.86
N LYS A 96 -0.50 11.12 -8.13
CA LYS A 96 -0.69 12.15 -9.17
C LYS A 96 -2.16 12.34 -9.54
N ASN A 97 -2.97 11.30 -9.35
CA ASN A 97 -4.40 11.37 -9.58
C ASN A 97 -5.08 11.65 -8.23
N SER A 98 -5.94 12.66 -8.17
CA SER A 98 -6.75 12.89 -6.97
C SER A 98 -7.78 11.77 -6.83
N GLY A 99 -7.53 10.84 -5.90
CA GLY A 99 -8.35 9.65 -5.67
C GLY A 99 -8.82 9.52 -4.22
N PRO A 100 -9.84 8.68 -3.97
CA PRO A 100 -10.44 8.52 -2.64
C PRO A 100 -9.50 7.88 -1.60
N ASN A 101 -8.35 7.33 -2.02
CA ASN A 101 -7.36 6.71 -1.15
C ASN A 101 -6.04 7.50 -1.06
N ASN A 102 -5.97 8.75 -1.55
CA ASN A 102 -4.71 9.48 -1.60
C ASN A 102 -4.01 9.58 -0.25
N ASP A 103 -4.75 9.88 0.83
CA ASP A 103 -4.17 9.96 2.18
C ASP A 103 -3.61 8.62 2.65
N LEU A 104 -4.31 7.53 2.34
CA LEU A 104 -3.85 6.17 2.63
C LEU A 104 -2.57 5.84 1.86
N ILE A 105 -2.53 6.15 0.57
CA ILE A 105 -1.36 5.88 -0.29
C ILE A 105 -0.18 6.74 0.15
N SER A 106 -0.41 8.00 0.50
CA SER A 106 0.60 8.92 1.03
C SER A 106 1.19 8.39 2.34
N SER A 107 0.33 7.87 3.23
CA SER A 107 0.76 7.24 4.48
C SER A 107 1.60 5.98 4.23
N LEU A 108 1.19 5.12 3.29
CA LEU A 108 1.94 3.93 2.90
C LEU A 108 3.30 4.29 2.27
N GLN A 109 3.34 5.29 1.39
CA GLN A 109 4.60 5.76 0.79
C GLN A 109 5.53 6.36 1.85
N THR A 110 5.00 7.08 2.83
CA THR A 110 5.77 7.58 3.97
C THR A 110 6.36 6.44 4.80
N LEU A 111 5.57 5.40 5.10
CA LEU A 111 6.07 4.20 5.78
C LEU A 111 7.16 3.50 4.97
N GLN A 112 7.04 3.46 3.63
CA GLN A 112 8.07 2.90 2.76
C GLN A 112 9.38 3.69 2.88
N PHE A 113 9.29 5.02 2.91
CA PHE A 113 10.46 5.89 3.06
C PHE A 113 11.10 5.77 4.44
N LYS A 114 10.30 5.68 5.51
CA LYS A 114 10.80 5.39 6.85
C LYS A 114 11.60 4.10 6.88
N ARG A 115 11.09 3.04 6.25
CA ARG A 115 11.80 1.76 6.16
C ARG A 115 13.11 1.90 5.40
N TRP A 116 13.10 2.54 4.22
CA TRP A 116 14.34 2.77 3.46
C TRP A 116 15.37 3.57 4.24
N LEU A 117 14.93 4.59 4.98
CA LEU A 117 15.82 5.37 5.86
C LEU A 117 16.42 4.50 6.96
N ALA A 118 15.61 3.67 7.62
CA ALA A 118 16.07 2.72 8.64
C ALA A 118 17.06 1.68 8.07
N ASP A 119 16.84 1.25 6.82
CA ASP A 119 17.73 0.35 6.08
C ASP A 119 19.01 1.05 5.57
N GLY A 120 19.21 2.35 5.87
CA GLY A 120 20.39 3.12 5.46
C GLY A 120 20.40 3.53 3.99
N THR A 121 19.25 3.47 3.31
CA THR A 121 19.12 3.91 1.92
C THR A 121 19.35 5.42 1.85
N THR A 122 20.30 5.85 1.02
CA THR A 122 20.51 7.28 0.70
C THR A 122 19.78 7.64 -0.60
N PRO A 123 19.45 8.93 -0.83
CA PRO A 123 18.88 9.35 -2.10
C PRO A 123 19.71 8.91 -3.32
N ASN A 124 21.05 8.95 -3.22
CA ASN A 124 21.95 8.50 -4.28
C ASN A 124 21.86 6.99 -4.53
N SER A 125 21.80 6.19 -3.46
CA SER A 125 21.62 4.74 -3.59
C SER A 125 20.25 4.40 -4.19
N LEU A 126 19.18 5.10 -3.79
CA LEU A 126 17.85 4.92 -4.35
C LEU A 126 17.82 5.28 -5.84
N ASN A 127 18.45 6.39 -6.23
CA ASN A 127 18.56 6.78 -7.64
C ASN A 127 19.26 5.68 -8.46
N THR A 128 20.32 5.09 -7.91
CA THR A 128 21.05 3.98 -8.54
C THR A 128 20.19 2.71 -8.65
N MET A 129 19.37 2.40 -7.65
CA MET A 129 18.44 1.27 -7.69
C MET A 129 17.35 1.48 -8.75
N LEU A 130 16.80 2.69 -8.83
CA LEU A 130 15.75 3.04 -9.78
C LEU A 130 16.26 3.05 -11.24
N SER A 131 17.48 3.54 -11.47
CA SER A 131 18.08 3.64 -12.81
C SER A 131 18.52 2.29 -13.41
N LYS A 132 18.80 1.29 -12.57
CA LYS A 132 19.15 -0.07 -13.00
C LYS A 132 17.96 -0.88 -13.53
N THR A 133 16.74 -0.37 -13.40
CA THR A 133 15.55 -1.07 -13.91
C THR A 133 15.51 -0.93 -15.43
N PRO A 134 15.73 -1.99 -16.23
CA PRO A 134 15.80 -1.86 -17.69
C PRO A 134 14.45 -1.43 -18.24
N ILE A 135 14.43 -0.42 -19.10
CA ILE A 135 13.25 -0.06 -19.88
C ILE A 135 13.63 -0.26 -21.33
N LEU A 136 12.95 -1.19 -21.99
CA LEU A 136 12.97 -1.28 -23.44
C LEU A 136 12.34 0.02 -23.99
N GLY A 137 13.17 1.03 -24.24
CA GLY A 137 12.84 2.19 -25.07
C GLY A 137 12.17 3.40 -24.40
N GLY A 138 12.33 3.67 -23.10
CA GLY A 138 11.75 4.90 -22.52
C GLY A 138 12.26 5.33 -21.14
N PHE A 139 12.11 6.61 -20.83
CA PHE A 139 12.37 7.20 -19.51
C PHE A 139 11.17 7.00 -18.58
N ASP A 140 11.37 6.41 -17.39
CA ASP A 140 10.28 6.21 -16.41
C ASP A 140 10.16 7.40 -15.46
N PHE A 141 9.28 8.33 -15.82
CA PHE A 141 8.93 9.49 -15.01
C PHE A 141 8.43 9.15 -13.59
N ARG A 142 7.98 7.92 -13.33
CA ARG A 142 7.58 7.48 -11.98
C ARG A 142 8.81 7.29 -11.09
N SER A 143 9.93 6.85 -11.65
CA SER A 143 11.20 6.70 -10.92
C SER A 143 11.74 8.06 -10.44
N VAL A 144 11.64 9.10 -11.27
CA VAL A 144 12.04 10.46 -10.89
C VAL A 144 11.19 10.97 -9.73
N ASP A 145 9.87 10.79 -9.81
CA ASP A 145 8.94 11.24 -8.76
C ASP A 145 9.22 10.56 -7.41
N VAL A 146 9.47 9.25 -7.43
CA VAL A 146 9.87 8.50 -6.23
C VAL A 146 11.16 9.06 -5.64
N HIS A 147 12.17 9.31 -6.47
CA HIS A 147 13.45 9.85 -6.00
C HIS A 147 13.30 11.23 -5.36
N LEU A 148 12.57 12.14 -6.00
CA LEU A 148 12.36 13.50 -5.48
C LEU A 148 11.61 13.49 -4.16
N ARG A 149 10.50 12.74 -4.07
CA ARG A 149 9.73 12.59 -2.83
C ARG A 149 10.56 11.99 -1.70
N TYR A 150 11.38 10.98 -2.01
CA TYR A 150 12.26 10.39 -1.01
C TYR A 150 13.38 11.35 -0.57
N LEU A 151 13.94 12.12 -1.49
CA LEU A 151 14.94 13.14 -1.18
C LEU A 151 14.39 14.19 -0.21
N ASP A 152 13.17 14.67 -0.46
CA ASP A 152 12.49 15.64 0.42
C ASP A 152 12.22 15.03 1.80
N PHE A 153 11.69 13.81 1.86
CA PHE A 153 11.51 13.07 3.12
C PHE A 153 12.84 12.89 3.86
N TYR A 154 13.90 12.45 3.17
CA TYR A 154 15.21 12.19 3.75
C TYR A 154 15.82 13.45 4.36
N ARG A 155 15.71 14.60 3.67
CA ARG A 155 16.17 15.89 4.18
C ARG A 155 15.40 16.36 5.41
N ALA A 156 14.11 16.06 5.51
CA ALA A 156 13.27 16.45 6.63
C ALA A 156 13.45 15.55 7.88
N ASN A 157 14.08 14.38 7.74
CA ASN A 157 14.19 13.36 8.80
C ASN A 157 15.65 12.95 9.09
N LYS A 158 16.62 13.79 8.73
CA LYS A 158 18.05 13.62 9.01
C LYS A 158 18.50 14.69 9.99
#